data_AF-A0A497GMQ5-F1
#
_entry.id   AF-A0A497GMQ5-F1
#
_cell.length_a   1.000
_cell.length_b   1.000
_cell.length_c   1.000
_cell.angle_alpha   90.00
_cell.angle_beta   90.00
_cell.angle_gamma   90.00
#
_symmetry.space_group_name_H-M   'P 1'
#
loop_
_entity.id
_entity.type
_entity.pdbx_description
1 polymer ?
#
loop_
_entity_poly.entity_id
_entity_poly.type
_entity_poly.pdbx_seq_one_letter_code
_entity_poly.pdbx_strand_id
1 'polypeptide(L)' 'MGKSMAHRRYEYDYKTGKIVLKNKICPRCGRIMAHHKVPIPRWHCGYCHYTEFITEKRETGS' A
#
# COMPACT_ATOMS: atom_id res chain seq x y z
N MET A 1 -19.35 -15.17 1.45
CA MET A 1 -18.89 -13.79 1.17
C MET A 1 -18.18 -13.24 2.40
N GLY A 2 -16.86 -13.05 2.35
CA GLY A 2 -16.09 -12.55 3.49
C GLY A 2 -16.32 -11.05 3.71
N LYS A 3 -16.63 -10.64 4.95
CA LYS A 3 -16.77 -9.23 5.34
C LYS A 3 -15.48 -8.46 5.03
N SER A 4 -15.58 -7.32 4.36
CA SER A 4 -14.44 -6.46 4.08
C SER A 4 -13.89 -5.85 5.39
N MET A 5 -12.68 -6.25 5.79
CA MET A 5 -11.99 -5.73 6.98
C MET A 5 -11.32 -4.38 6.69
N ALA A 6 -12.11 -3.37 6.25
CA ALA A 6 -11.57 -2.07 5.82
C ALA A 6 -10.81 -1.33 6.93
N HIS A 7 -11.22 -1.50 8.19
CA HIS A 7 -10.56 -0.88 9.36
C HIS A 7 -9.10 -1.33 9.52
N ARG A 8 -8.74 -2.56 9.10
CA ARG A 8 -7.37 -3.09 9.21
C ARG A 8 -6.35 -2.36 8.34
N ARG A 9 -6.79 -1.52 7.40
CA ARG A 9 -5.92 -0.69 6.56
C ARG A 9 -5.32 0.50 7.30
N TYR A 10 -5.89 0.84 8.45
CA TYR A 10 -5.46 1.96 9.27
C TYR A 10 -4.86 1.44 10.57
N GLU A 11 -3.81 2.11 11.03
CA GLU A 11 -3.20 1.93 12.33
C GLU A 11 -3.47 3.20 13.15
N TYR A 12 -3.82 3.02 14.42
CA TYR A 12 -4.04 4.13 15.34
C TYR A 12 -2.82 4.27 16.24
N ASP A 13 -2.13 5.40 16.15
CA ASP A 13 -1.06 5.73 17.09
C ASP A 13 -1.68 6.32 18.35
N TYR A 14 -1.84 5.48 19.38
CA TYR A 14 -2.41 5.86 20.67
C TYR A 14 -1.57 6.89 21.44
N LYS A 15 -0.31 7.13 21.04
CA LYS A 15 0.54 8.14 21.70
C LYS A 15 0.27 9.54 21.16
N THR A 16 0.02 9.66 19.85
CA THR A 16 -0.17 10.95 19.18
C THR A 16 -1.63 11.22 18.78
N GLY A 17 -2.50 10.21 18.87
CA GLY A 17 -3.89 10.27 18.42
C GLY A 17 -4.06 10.23 16.89
N LYS A 18 -3.00 9.89 16.14
CA LYS A 18 -3.00 9.93 14.67
C LYS A 18 -3.45 8.61 14.06
N ILE A 19 -4.21 8.72 12.97
CA ILE A 19 -4.58 7.57 12.12
C ILE A 19 -3.58 7.50 10.96
N VAL A 20 -2.82 6.41 10.88
CA VAL A 20 -1.82 6.17 9.83
C VAL A 20 -2.36 5.10 8.88
N LEU A 21 -2.36 5.41 7.58
CA LEU A 21 -2.73 4.43 6.56
C LEU A 21 -1.53 3.51 6.28
N LYS A 22 -1.72 2.19 6.38
CA LYS A 22 -0.67 1.19 6.13
C LYS A 22 -0.31 1.03 4.65
N ASN A 23 -1.26 1.34 3.77
CA ASN A 23 -1.15 1.12 2.34
C ASN A 23 -0.81 2.41 1.61
N LYS A 24 -0.10 2.28 0.48
CA LYS A 24 0.22 3.42 -0.40
C LYS A 24 -1.03 4.02 -1.03
N ILE A 25 -1.06 5.34 -1.16
CA ILE A 25 -2.05 6.08 -1.94
C ILE A 25 -1.61 6.14 -3.41
N CYS A 26 -2.54 5.90 -4.33
CA CYS A 26 -2.29 5.96 -5.76
C CYS A 26 -1.99 7.39 -6.19
N PRO A 27 -0.83 7.65 -6.83
CA PRO A 27 -0.44 8.99 -7.25
C PRO A 27 -1.34 9.56 -8.36
N ARG A 28 -2.07 8.70 -9.09
CA ARG A 28 -2.93 9.12 -10.21
C ARG A 28 -4.35 9.48 -9.80
N CYS A 29 -4.90 8.84 -8.76
CA CYS A 29 -6.33 8.98 -8.43
C CYS A 29 -6.63 9.08 -6.93
N GLY A 30 -5.61 9.10 -6.06
CA GLY A 30 -5.80 9.30 -4.61
C GLY A 30 -6.39 8.11 -3.86
N ARG A 31 -6.67 6.97 -4.51
CA ARG A 31 -7.21 5.77 -3.86
C ARG A 31 -6.13 4.88 -3.26
N ILE A 32 -6.51 4.11 -2.25
CA ILE A 32 -5.64 3.13 -1.60
C ILE A 32 -5.24 2.02 -2.59
N MET A 33 -3.94 1.76 -2.71
CA MET A 33 -3.40 0.68 -3.53
C MET A 33 -3.31 -0.63 -2.75
N ALA A 34 -3.43 -1.74 -3.48
CA ALA A 34 -3.20 -3.09 -2.97
C ALA A 34 -1.70 -3.43 -3.07
N HIS A 35 -1.12 -3.89 -1.96
CA HIS A 35 0.25 -4.40 -1.94
C HIS A 35 0.24 -5.90 -2.22
N HIS A 36 0.62 -6.29 -3.43
CA HIS A 36 0.81 -7.69 -3.79
C HIS A 36 2.27 -8.04 -3.55
N LYS A 37 2.56 -8.98 -2.65
CA LYS A 37 3.94 -9.38 -2.30
C LYS A 37 4.51 -10.49 -3.20
N VAL A 38 3.63 -11.28 -3.83
CA VAL A 38 3.98 -12.49 -4.58
C VAL A 38 3.23 -12.49 -5.92
N PRO A 39 3.80 -13.03 -7.02
CA PRO A 39 5.18 -13.51 -7.16
C PRO A 39 6.21 -12.38 -7.20
N ILE A 40 5.80 -11.19 -7.64
CA ILE A 40 6.65 -10.00 -7.70
C ILE A 40 5.99 -8.90 -6.83
N PRO A 41 6.74 -8.31 -5.88
CA PRO A 41 6.23 -7.26 -5.01
C PRO A 41 5.86 -6.01 -5.82
N ARG A 42 4.60 -5.60 -5.73
CA ARG A 42 4.05 -4.45 -6.46
C ARG A 42 2.89 -3.79 -5.73
N TRP A 43 2.75 -2.49 -5.93
CA TRP A 43 1.55 -1.74 -5.63
C TRP A 43 0.64 -1.71 -6.85
N HIS A 44 -0.60 -2.14 -6.70
CA HIS A 44 -1.59 -2.10 -7.77
C HIS A 44 -2.82 -1.29 -7.36
N CYS A 45 -3.24 -0.35 -8.19
CA CYS A 45 -4.49 0.38 -8.01
C CYS A 45 -5.63 -0.34 -8.73
N GLY A 46 -6.56 -0.91 -7.97
CA GLY A 46 -7.73 -1.61 -8.53
C GLY A 46 -8.77 -0.71 -9.21
N TYR A 47 -8.57 0.62 -9.24
CA TYR A 47 -9.48 1.54 -9.93
C TYR A 47 -8.94 2.03 -11.28
N CYS A 48 -7.73 2.61 -11.30
CA CYS A 48 -7.15 3.16 -12.53
C CYS A 48 -6.11 2.23 -13.19
N HIS A 49 -5.97 1.02 -12.67
CA HIS A 49 -5.02 -0.01 -13.12
C HIS A 49 -3.53 0.40 -13.06
N TYR A 50 -3.20 1.52 -12.41
CA TYR A 50 -1.82 1.92 -12.17
C TYR A 50 -1.09 0.87 -11.33
N THR A 51 0.11 0.47 -11.77
CA THR A 51 0.93 -0.53 -11.11
C THR A 51 2.34 0.01 -10.94
N GLU A 52 2.89 -0.17 -9.76
CA GLU A 52 4.25 0.24 -9.41
C GLU A 52 4.98 -0.96 -8.81
N PHE A 53 6.04 -1.40 -9.47
CA PHE A 53 6.85 -2.52 -9.00
C PHE A 53 7.85 -2.04 -7.97
N ILE A 54 7.92 -2.76 -6.85
CA ILE A 54 8.90 -2.47 -5.82
C ILE A 54 10.20 -3.14 -6.29
N THR A 55 11.07 -2.36 -6.92
CA THR A 55 12.44 -2.81 -7.13
C THR A 55 13.11 -2.78 -5.77
N GLU A 56 13.49 -3.94 -5.22
CA GLU A 56 14.46 -3.95 -4.14
C GLU A 56 15.73 -3.38 -4.74
N LYS A 57 15.98 -2.10 -4.46
CA LYS A 57 17.23 -1.45 -4.80
C LYS A 57 18.30 -2.27 -4.08
N ARG A 58 18.97 -3.18 -4.81
CA ARG A 58 20.27 -3.67 -4.37
C ARG A 58 21.11 -2.41 -4.20
N GLU A 59 21.47 -2.12 -2.96
CA GLU A 59 22.45 -1.09 -2.65
C GLU A 59 23.75 -1.49 -3.34
N THR A 60 23.95 -1.02 -4.57
CA THR A 60 25.29 -0.89 -5.12
C THR A 60 25.89 0.36 -4.45
N GLY A 61 26.42 0.21 -3.24
CA GLY A 61 27.59 1.01 -2.82
C GLY A 61 28.75 0.60 -3.73
N SER A 62 29.34 1.50 -4.51
CA SER A 62 30.28 2.56 -4.09
C SER A 62 31.48 1.97 -3.38
#